data_AF-A0A257NUS6-F1
#
_entry.id   AF-A0A257NUS6-F1
#
_cell.length_a   1.000
_cell.length_b   1.000
_cell.length_c   1.000
_cell.angle_alpha   90.00
_cell.angle_beta   90.00
_cell.angle_gamma   90.00
#
_symmetry.space_group_name_H-M   'P 1'
#
loop_
_entity.id
_entity.type
_entity.pdbx_description
1 polymer ?
#
loop_
_entity_poly.entity_id
_entity_poly.type
_entity_poly.pdbx_seq_one_letter_code
_entity_poly.pdbx_strand_id
1 'polypeptide(L)'
;MSLSALPLSQRLRGLYVITDTRIAQRAHLVHAVAQAIAGGARIVQYRDKSTDTERRLAEAAALRALTLAHGTVFLINDDVELALA
;
A
#
# COMPACT_ATOMS: atom_id res chain seq x y z
N MET A 1 -12.14 16.07 -10.62
CA MET A 1 -10.71 16.36 -10.92
C MET A 1 -9.89 15.13 -10.57
N SER A 2 -9.06 14.64 -11.49
CA SER A 2 -8.16 13.51 -11.19
C SER A 2 -7.06 13.94 -10.23
N LEU A 3 -6.87 13.19 -9.14
CA LEU A 3 -5.76 13.39 -8.20
C LEU A 3 -4.39 13.19 -8.86
N SER A 4 -4.33 12.56 -10.04
CA SER A 4 -3.09 12.37 -10.81
C SER A 4 -2.48 13.67 -11.36
N ALA A 5 -3.27 14.73 -11.49
CA ALA A 5 -2.83 16.02 -12.06
C ALA A 5 -2.27 17.00 -11.01
N LEU A 6 -2.37 16.68 -9.71
CA LEU A 6 -1.84 17.53 -8.64
C LEU A 6 -0.34 17.26 -8.43
N PRO A 7 0.44 18.28 -8.04
CA PRO A 7 1.83 18.06 -7.62
C PRO A 7 1.89 17.05 -6.47
N LEU A 8 2.96 16.23 -6.44
CA LEU A 8 3.16 15.17 -5.45
C LEU A 8 2.99 15.65 -4.01
N SER A 9 3.49 16.85 -3.69
CA SER A 9 3.35 17.48 -2.38
C SER A 9 1.89 17.71 -1.95
N GLN A 10 0.97 17.91 -2.89
CA GLN A 10 -0.47 18.02 -2.61
C GLN A 10 -1.19 16.67 -2.55
N ARG A 11 -0.58 15.63 -3.13
CA ARG A 11 -1.10 14.24 -3.14
C ARG A 11 -0.68 13.47 -1.90
N LEU A 12 0.50 13.74 -1.36
CA LEU A 12 1.05 13.14 -0.14
C LEU A 12 0.52 13.84 1.12
N ARG A 13 -0.80 13.78 1.34
CA ARG A 13 -1.44 14.36 2.52
C ARG A 13 -2.56 13.48 3.06
N GLY A 14 -2.92 13.71 4.33
CA GLY A 14 -3.97 12.96 5.02
C GLY A 14 -3.41 11.76 5.78
N LEU A 15 -4.28 10.81 6.11
CA LEU A 15 -3.90 9.64 6.89
C LEU A 15 -2.97 8.72 6.07
N TYR A 16 -1.77 8.51 6.61
CA TYR A 16 -0.74 7.65 6.06
C TYR A 16 -0.63 6.37 6.90
N VAL A 17 -0.95 5.23 6.28
CA VAL A 17 -0.91 3.90 6.89
C VAL A 17 0.32 3.14 6.41
N ILE A 18 1.00 2.50 7.35
CA ILE A 18 2.09 1.56 7.09
C ILE A 18 1.60 0.18 7.50
N THR A 19 1.70 -0.80 6.59
CA THR A 19 1.21 -2.16 6.86
C THR A 19 2.04 -2.84 7.94
N ASP A 20 1.37 -3.58 8.82
CA ASP A 20 2.02 -4.52 9.72
C ASP A 20 1.92 -5.93 9.15
N THR A 21 3.06 -6.50 8.79
CA THR A 21 3.18 -7.82 8.18
C THR A 21 3.69 -8.85 9.18
N ARG A 22 3.26 -8.82 10.45
CA ARG A 22 3.43 -9.97 11.36
C ARG A 22 2.50 -11.13 10.96
N ILE A 23 2.95 -12.37 11.17
CA ILE A 23 2.27 -13.60 10.66
C ILE A 23 0.76 -13.62 10.92
N ALA A 24 0.31 -13.32 12.15
CA ALA A 24 -1.11 -13.33 12.51
C ALA A 24 -1.96 -12.26 11.79
N GLN A 25 -1.35 -11.16 11.34
CA GLN A 25 -2.03 -10.06 10.67
C GLN A 25 -1.94 -10.16 9.14
N ARG A 26 -0.97 -10.91 8.60
CA ARG A 26 -0.78 -11.12 7.15
C ARG A 26 -2.00 -11.73 6.46
N ALA A 27 -2.64 -12.73 7.10
CA ALA A 27 -3.82 -13.38 6.54
C ALA A 27 -4.98 -12.41 6.25
N HIS A 28 -4.99 -11.25 6.91
CA HIS A 28 -6.00 -10.22 6.76
C HIS A 28 -5.45 -8.92 6.17
N LEU A 29 -4.22 -8.91 5.63
CA LEU A 29 -3.53 -7.70 5.20
C LEU A 29 -4.38 -6.86 4.23
N VAL A 30 -4.85 -7.47 3.14
CA VAL A 30 -5.65 -6.77 2.13
C VAL A 30 -6.96 -6.24 2.72
N HIS A 31 -7.61 -7.03 3.56
CA HIS A 31 -8.84 -6.63 4.24
C HIS A 31 -8.61 -5.45 5.19
N ALA A 32 -7.57 -5.50 6.02
CA ALA A 32 -7.21 -4.44 6.95
C ALA A 32 -6.87 -3.14 6.21
N VAL A 33 -6.15 -3.21 5.10
CA VAL A 33 -5.87 -2.05 4.26
C VAL A 33 -7.16 -1.50 3.64
N ALA A 34 -8.08 -2.36 3.18
CA ALA A 34 -9.37 -1.91 2.66
C ALA A 34 -10.19 -1.17 3.73
N GLN A 35 -10.21 -1.67 4.97
CA GLN A 35 -10.86 -0.98 6.10
C GLN A 35 -10.18 0.36 6.41
N ALA A 36 -8.84 0.42 6.35
CA ALA A 36 -8.11 1.66 6.58
C ALA A 36 -8.41 2.72 5.49
N ILE A 37 -8.49 2.30 4.22
CA ILE A 37 -8.90 3.17 3.09
C ILE A 37 -10.34 3.66 3.29
N ALA A 38 -11.27 2.77 3.65
CA ALA A 38 -12.66 3.13 3.97
C ALA A 38 -12.73 4.13 5.14
N GLY A 39 -11.86 3.99 6.14
CA GLY A 39 -11.69 4.90 7.26
C GLY A 39 -10.99 6.23 6.93
N GLY A 40 -10.56 6.44 5.68
CA GLY A 40 -10.01 7.72 5.23
C GLY A 40 -8.51 7.73 4.95
N ALA A 41 -7.82 6.59 4.95
CA ALA A 41 -6.44 6.52 4.49
C ALA A 41 -6.30 7.07 3.06
N ARG A 42 -5.23 7.81 2.81
CA ARG A 42 -4.90 8.39 1.49
C ARG A 42 -3.53 7.95 0.97
N ILE A 43 -2.71 7.40 1.87
CA ILE A 43 -1.40 6.84 1.56
C ILE A 43 -1.30 5.50 2.28
N VAL A 44 -0.87 4.46 1.57
CA VAL A 44 -0.58 3.13 2.09
C VAL A 44 0.85 2.76 1.72
N GLN A 45 1.67 2.40 2.69
CA GLN A 45 3.00 1.83 2.46
C GLN A 45 3.02 0.36 2.84
N TYR A 46 3.35 -0.49 1.88
CA TYR A 46 3.68 -1.88 2.13
C TYR A 46 5.08 -1.98 2.75
N ARG A 47 5.16 -2.61 3.92
CA ARG A 47 6.39 -2.83 4.66
C ARG A 47 6.47 -4.28 5.13
N ASP A 48 7.36 -5.03 4.50
CA ASP A 48 7.74 -6.38 4.92
C ASP A 48 9.26 -6.53 4.78
N LYS A 49 9.93 -6.87 5.90
CA LYS A 49 11.39 -7.04 6.00
C LYS A 49 11.84 -8.51 5.91
N SER A 50 10.92 -9.42 5.61
CA SER A 50 11.27 -10.83 5.36
C SER A 50 11.93 -11.01 4.00
N THR A 51 12.50 -12.19 3.79
CA THR A 51 13.17 -12.60 2.56
C THR A 51 12.27 -13.39 1.61
N ASP A 52 10.96 -13.42 1.88
CA ASP A 52 9.99 -14.21 1.11
C ASP A 52 9.49 -13.42 -0.11
N THR A 53 10.25 -13.48 -1.20
CA THR A 53 10.03 -12.66 -2.39
C THR A 53 8.70 -12.94 -3.09
N GLU A 54 8.31 -14.21 -3.22
CA GLU A 54 7.08 -14.60 -3.93
C GLU A 54 5.84 -14.07 -3.18
N ARG A 55 5.80 -14.27 -1.86
CA ARG A 55 4.71 -13.72 -1.04
C ARG A 55 4.69 -12.20 -1.08
N ARG A 56 5.86 -11.54 -0.96
CA ARG A 56 5.95 -10.07 -0.99
C ARG A 56 5.43 -9.51 -2.30
N LEU A 57 5.73 -10.17 -3.43
CA LEU A 57 5.21 -9.82 -4.74
C LEU A 57 3.69 -9.98 -4.81
N ALA A 58 3.16 -11.12 -4.36
CA ALA A 58 1.72 -11.37 -4.35
C ALA A 58 0.94 -10.36 -3.47
N GLU A 59 1.45 -10.09 -2.27
CA GLU A 59 0.87 -9.09 -1.35
C GLU A 59 0.93 -7.68 -1.95
N ALA A 60 2.08 -7.26 -2.48
CA ALA A 60 2.25 -5.95 -3.12
C ALA A 60 1.32 -5.77 -4.32
N ALA A 61 1.18 -6.79 -5.17
CA ALA A 61 0.28 -6.77 -6.33
C ALA A 61 -1.19 -6.62 -5.89
N ALA A 62 -1.63 -7.38 -4.88
CA ALA A 62 -2.99 -7.28 -4.35
C ALA A 62 -3.27 -5.89 -3.75
N LEU A 63 -2.33 -5.34 -2.99
CA LEU A 63 -2.45 -3.98 -2.43
C LEU A 63 -2.41 -2.90 -3.51
N ARG A 64 -1.63 -3.09 -4.58
CA ARG A 64 -1.60 -2.19 -5.74
C ARG A 64 -2.95 -2.15 -6.44
N ALA A 65 -3.56 -3.32 -6.70
CA ALA A 65 -4.89 -3.39 -7.29
C ALA A 65 -5.93 -2.66 -6.42
N LEU A 66 -5.92 -2.91 -5.11
CA LEU A 66 -6.81 -2.25 -4.15
C LEU A 66 -6.62 -0.73 -4.14
N THR A 67 -5.38 -0.24 -3.99
CA THR A 67 -5.09 1.19 -3.90
C THR A 67 -5.41 1.95 -5.19
N LEU A 68 -5.20 1.33 -6.36
CA LEU A 68 -5.63 1.88 -7.65
C LEU A 68 -7.14 2.05 -7.71
N ALA A 69 -7.90 1.03 -7.33
CA ALA A 69 -9.37 1.08 -7.34
C ALA A 69 -9.93 2.22 -6.45
N HIS A 70 -9.21 2.59 -5.39
CA HIS A 70 -9.60 3.64 -4.44
C HIS A 70 -8.87 4.98 -4.64
N GLY A 71 -8.04 5.13 -5.67
CA GLY A 71 -7.26 6.36 -5.90
C GLY A 71 -6.31 6.74 -4.75
N THR A 72 -5.86 5.74 -3.99
CA THR A 72 -4.95 5.89 -2.84
C THR A 72 -3.50 5.78 -3.29
N VAL A 73 -2.61 6.60 -2.73
CA VAL A 73 -1.17 6.49 -3.03
C VAL A 73 -0.62 5.21 -2.42
N PHE A 74 0.10 4.43 -3.21
CA PHE A 74 0.76 3.19 -2.76
C PHE A 74 2.28 3.33 -2.83
N LEU A 75 2.95 2.93 -1.75
CA LEU A 75 4.40 2.97 -1.60
C LEU A 75 4.92 1.58 -1.21
N ILE A 76 6.11 1.22 -1.70
CA ILE A 76 6.87 0.05 -1.25
C ILE A 76 8.03 0.56 -0.38
N ASN A 77 8.22 -0.04 0.79
CA ASN A 77 9.31 0.32 1.69
C ASN A 77 10.62 -0.39 1.29
N ASP A 78 11.73 0.37 1.19
CA ASP A 78 13.14 -0.05 1.03
C ASP A 78 13.49 -0.92 -0.21
N ASP A 79 12.53 -1.47 -0.94
CA ASP A 79 12.76 -2.41 -2.03
C ASP A 79 12.36 -1.81 -3.38
N VAL A 80 13.37 -1.36 -4.14
CA VAL A 80 13.18 -0.72 -5.45
C VAL A 80 12.76 -1.73 -6.51
N GLU A 81 13.27 -2.96 -6.45
CA GLU A 81 12.95 -4.00 -7.43
C GLU A 81 11.47 -4.40 -7.30
N LEU A 82 10.99 -4.60 -6.07
CA LEU A 82 9.58 -4.85 -5.80
C LEU A 82 8.69 -3.67 -6.19
N ALA A 83 9.19 -2.43 -6.10
CA ALA A 83 8.45 -1.24 -6.51
C ALA A 83 8.29 -1.11 -8.04
N LEU A 84 9.22 -1.71 -8.80
CA LEU A 84 9.23 -1.70 -10.27
C LEU A 84 8.52 -2.91 -10.91
N ALA A 85 8.30 -3.98 -10.13
CA ALA A 85 7.56 -5.17 -10.54
C ALA A 85 6.07 -4.88 -10.78
#